data_AF-A0A2V2S474-F1
#
_entry.id   AF-A0A2V2S474-F1
#
_cell.length_a   1.000
_cell.length_b   1.000
_cell.length_c   1.000
_cell.angle_alpha   90.00
_cell.angle_beta   90.00
_cell.angle_gamma   90.00
#
_symmetry.space_group_name_H-M   'P 1'
#
loop_
_entity.id
_entity.type
_entity.pdbx_description
1 polymer ?
#
loop_
_entity_poly.entity_id
_entity_poly.type
_entity_poly.pdbx_seq_one_letter_code
_entity_poly.pdbx_strand_id
1 'polypeptide(L)'
;MYFLTIWHQCHILDGMKMTMYIDDDLLARVMEATGATSKTKAIDLALREMDRKAKLIKLTGEGLGLEAEELKDAVEQAYDLEVMRNLEKPTHYARKSRPR
;
A
#
# COMPACT_ATOMS: atom_id res chain seq x y z
N MET A 1 -39.44 3.69 -32.10
CA MET A 1 -38.44 2.60 -32.04
C MET A 1 -37.17 3.19 -31.44
N TYR A 2 -37.05 3.17 -30.11
CA TYR A 2 -35.94 3.79 -29.40
C TYR A 2 -34.78 2.78 -29.31
N PHE A 3 -33.78 2.96 -30.17
CA PHE A 3 -32.50 2.26 -30.06
C PHE A 3 -31.71 2.94 -28.94
N LEU A 4 -31.70 2.35 -27.76
CA LEU A 4 -30.94 2.80 -26.60
C LEU A 4 -29.45 2.56 -26.86
N THR A 5 -28.75 3.63 -27.25
CA THR A 5 -27.30 3.70 -27.38
C THR A 5 -26.67 3.75 -25.97
N ILE A 6 -26.75 2.65 -25.21
CA ILE A 6 -26.00 2.48 -23.96
C ILE A 6 -24.62 1.91 -24.34
N TRP A 7 -23.76 2.75 -24.91
CA TRP A 7 -22.33 2.45 -24.89
C TRP A 7 -21.86 2.68 -23.47
N HIS A 8 -21.72 1.57 -22.75
CA HIS A 8 -20.94 1.47 -21.52
C HIS A 8 -19.67 2.32 -21.66
N GLN A 9 -19.45 3.21 -20.70
CA GLN A 9 -18.16 3.86 -20.46
C GLN A 9 -17.04 2.82 -20.61
N CYS A 10 -16.33 2.89 -21.72
CA CYS A 10 -15.23 1.98 -21.99
C CYS A 10 -14.06 2.46 -21.13
N HIS A 11 -13.61 1.62 -20.19
CA HIS A 11 -12.47 1.85 -19.28
C HIS A 11 -11.09 1.96 -20.00
N ILE A 12 -11.07 2.31 -21.29
CA ILE A 12 -9.87 2.38 -22.13
C ILE A 12 -9.08 3.68 -21.88
N LEU A 13 -9.66 4.67 -21.19
CA LEU A 13 -8.97 5.92 -20.87
C LEU A 13 -7.87 5.77 -19.78
N ASP A 14 -7.83 4.66 -19.05
CA ASP A 14 -6.88 4.42 -17.95
C ASP A 14 -5.84 3.29 -18.21
N GLY A 15 -5.80 2.66 -19.39
CA GLY A 15 -4.78 1.63 -19.71
C GLY A 15 -5.08 0.71 -20.90
N MET A 16 -4.08 -0.09 -21.29
CA MET A 16 -4.21 -1.09 -22.37
C MET A 16 -5.22 -2.19 -22.02
N LYS A 17 -6.14 -2.49 -22.95
CA LYS A 17 -7.05 -3.64 -22.84
C LYS A 17 -6.31 -4.92 -23.25
N MET A 18 -6.41 -5.95 -22.42
CA MET A 18 -5.82 -7.26 -22.69
C MET A 18 -6.78 -8.37 -22.28
N THR A 19 -6.71 -9.50 -22.97
CA THR A 19 -7.43 -10.73 -22.62
C THR A 19 -6.42 -11.74 -22.11
N MET A 20 -6.64 -12.27 -20.91
CA MET A 20 -5.80 -13.32 -20.33
C MET A 20 -6.68 -14.29 -19.53
N TYR A 21 -6.18 -15.51 -19.36
CA TYR A 21 -6.79 -16.48 -18.45
C TYR A 21 -6.29 -16.23 -17.03
N ILE A 22 -7.22 -16.21 -16.07
CA ILE A 22 -6.93 -16.06 -14.65
C ILE A 22 -7.76 -17.09 -13.90
N ASP A 23 -7.14 -17.71 -12.90
CA ASP A 23 -7.82 -18.58 -11.96
C ASP A 23 -8.83 -17.76 -11.13
N ASP A 24 -10.12 -18.12 -11.22
CA ASP A 24 -11.19 -17.36 -10.57
C ASP A 24 -11.15 -17.48 -9.04
N ASP A 25 -10.68 -18.59 -8.48
CA ASP A 25 -10.56 -18.77 -7.03
C ASP A 25 -9.43 -17.91 -6.47
N LEU A 26 -8.30 -17.83 -7.18
CA LEU A 26 -7.22 -16.91 -6.86
C LEU A 26 -7.70 -15.47 -6.92
N LEU A 27 -8.42 -15.10 -7.98
CA LEU A 27 -8.93 -13.74 -8.14
C LEU A 27 -9.92 -13.37 -7.03
N ALA A 28 -10.80 -14.31 -6.63
CA ALA A 28 -11.72 -14.11 -5.51
C ALA A 28 -10.98 -13.84 -4.19
N ARG A 29 -9.95 -14.66 -3.87
CA ARG A 29 -9.12 -14.43 -2.67
C ARG A 29 -8.39 -13.10 -2.71
N VAL A 30 -7.87 -12.69 -3.87
CA VAL A 30 -7.21 -11.38 -4.03
C VAL A 30 -8.21 -10.25 -3.84
N MET A 31 -9.41 -10.36 -4.40
CA MET A 31 -10.46 -9.36 -4.22
C MET A 31 -10.88 -9.22 -2.76
N GLU A 32 -11.06 -10.33 -2.06
CA GLU A 32 -11.38 -10.35 -0.63
C GLU A 32 -10.26 -9.73 0.21
N ALA A 33 -9.00 -10.15 0.00
CA ALA A 33 -7.86 -9.65 0.75
C ALA A 33 -7.58 -8.15 0.54
N THR A 34 -7.92 -7.62 -0.64
CA THR A 34 -7.66 -6.21 -0.99
C THR A 34 -8.89 -5.30 -0.84
N GLY A 35 -10.08 -5.86 -0.65
CA GLY A 35 -11.34 -5.11 -0.68
C GLY A 35 -11.67 -4.52 -2.06
N ALA A 36 -11.10 -5.07 -3.14
CA ALA A 36 -11.28 -4.53 -4.49
C ALA A 36 -12.70 -4.80 -5.03
N THR A 37 -13.36 -3.75 -5.51
CA THR A 37 -14.73 -3.83 -6.05
C THR A 37 -14.82 -4.34 -7.48
N SER A 38 -13.69 -4.47 -8.19
CA SER A 38 -13.63 -4.97 -9.57
C SER A 38 -12.42 -5.84 -9.83
N LYS A 39 -12.55 -6.78 -10.79
CA LYS A 39 -11.46 -7.68 -11.22
C LYS A 39 -10.23 -6.90 -11.67
N THR A 40 -10.42 -5.84 -12.47
CA THR A 40 -9.34 -4.96 -12.93
C THR A 40 -8.62 -4.30 -11.76
N LYS A 41 -9.36 -3.82 -10.75
CA LYS A 41 -8.74 -3.17 -9.60
C LYS A 41 -7.96 -4.15 -8.73
N ALA A 42 -8.47 -5.37 -8.58
CA ALA A 42 -7.78 -6.43 -7.86
C ALA A 42 -6.43 -6.77 -8.52
N ILE A 43 -6.41 -6.88 -9.86
CA ILE A 43 -5.19 -7.16 -10.62
C ILE A 43 -4.21 -5.98 -10.54
N ASP A 44 -4.68 -4.73 -10.70
CA ASP A 44 -3.85 -3.53 -10.54
C ASP A 44 -3.18 -3.49 -9.15
N LEU A 45 -3.94 -3.75 -8.09
CA LEU A 45 -3.40 -3.78 -6.72
C LEU A 45 -2.42 -4.93 -6.52
N ALA A 46 -2.73 -6.14 -7.00
CA ALA A 46 -1.83 -7.29 -6.89
C ALA A 46 -0.48 -7.03 -7.58
N LEU A 47 -0.49 -6.46 -8.80
CA LEU A 47 0.73 -6.15 -9.54
C LEU A 47 1.56 -5.07 -8.83
N ARG A 48 0.92 -4.03 -8.31
CA ARG A 48 1.60 -2.98 -7.53
C ARG A 48 2.23 -3.52 -6.26
N GLU A 49 1.54 -4.43 -5.56
CA GLU A 49 2.09 -5.07 -4.37
C GLU A 49 3.28 -5.98 -4.70
N MET A 50 3.25 -6.69 -5.83
CA MET A 50 4.40 -7.48 -6.28
C MET A 50 5.60 -6.61 -6.64
N ASP A 51 5.39 -5.48 -7.34
CA ASP A 51 6.45 -4.50 -7.61
C ASP A 51 7.01 -3.89 -6.32
N ARG A 52 6.15 -3.53 -5.37
CA ARG A 52 6.56 -2.99 -4.07
C ARG A 52 7.42 -3.99 -3.30
N LYS A 53 7.06 -5.27 -3.29
CA LYS A 53 7.86 -6.35 -2.66
C LYS A 53 9.20 -6.52 -3.34
N ALA A 54 9.24 -6.51 -4.68
CA ALA A 54 10.49 -6.61 -5.42
C ALA A 54 11.44 -5.43 -5.11
N LYS A 55 10.91 -4.20 -5.05
CA LYS A 55 11.67 -3.02 -4.63
C LYS A 55 12.17 -3.12 -3.19
N LEU A 56 11.34 -3.60 -2.27
CA LEU A 56 11.75 -3.81 -0.89
C LEU A 56 12.92 -4.79 -0.80
N ILE A 57 12.82 -5.95 -1.45
CA ILE A 57 13.89 -6.96 -1.48
C ILE A 57 15.19 -6.35 -2.01
N LYS A 58 15.10 -5.59 -3.10
CA LYS A 58 16.26 -4.91 -3.68
C LYS A 58 16.91 -3.95 -2.69
N LEU A 59 16.13 -3.04 -2.09
CA LEU A 59 16.62 -2.06 -1.12
C LEU A 59 17.23 -2.73 0.11
N THR A 60 16.59 -3.77 0.64
CA THR A 60 17.12 -4.51 1.79
C THR A 60 18.37 -5.32 1.45
N GLY A 61 18.50 -5.78 0.21
CA GLY A 61 19.66 -6.52 -0.27
C GLY A 61 20.86 -5.62 -0.59
N GLU A 62 20.62 -4.40 -1.08
CA GLU A 62 21.64 -3.35 -1.23
C GLU A 62 22.22 -2.94 0.14
N GLY A 63 21.40 -3.01 1.18
CA GLY A 63 21.78 -2.60 2.53
C GLY A 63 22.01 -1.10 2.62
N LEU A 64 22.60 -0.64 3.72
CA LEU A 64 22.87 0.78 3.96
C LEU A 64 24.24 1.22 3.43
N GLY A 65 25.02 0.30 2.85
CA GLY A 65 26.41 0.55 2.45
C GLY A 65 27.33 0.86 3.63
N LEU A 66 26.94 0.44 4.84
CA LEU A 66 27.65 0.65 6.10
C LEU A 66 28.14 -0.68 6.65
N GLU A 67 29.32 -0.68 7.25
CA GLU A 67 29.85 -1.82 7.99
C GLU A 67 29.17 -1.95 9.36
N ALA A 68 29.32 -3.12 9.99
CA ALA A 68 28.65 -3.43 11.26
C ALA A 68 29.03 -2.48 12.42
N GLU A 69 30.25 -1.93 12.40
CA GLU A 69 30.71 -0.95 13.40
C GLU A 69 30.11 0.43 13.14
N GLU A 70 30.11 0.88 11.88
CA GLU A 70 29.51 2.16 11.48
C GLU A 70 28.00 2.18 11.74
N LEU A 71 27.32 1.04 11.58
CA LEU A 71 25.90 0.90 11.92
C LEU A 71 25.63 1.07 13.42
N LYS A 72 26.55 0.64 14.28
CA LYS A 72 26.40 0.81 15.73
C LYS A 72 26.58 2.28 16.13
N ASP A 73 27.53 2.95 15.48
CA ASP A 73 27.82 4.36 15.74
C ASP A 73 26.84 5.32 15.04
N ALA A 74 26.09 4.84 14.05
CA ALA A 74 25.06 5.62 13.36
C ALA A 74 23.85 5.97 14.26
N VAL A 75 23.67 5.24 15.36
CA VAL A 75 22.64 5.54 16.37
C VAL A 75 23.32 6.22 17.56
N GLU A 76 22.88 7.44 17.87
CA GLU A 76 23.38 8.16 19.04
C GLU A 76 23.18 7.32 20.31
N GLN A 77 24.24 7.08 21.06
CA GLN A 77 24.20 6.18 22.22
C GLN A 77 23.28 6.72 23.33
N ALA A 78 23.12 8.05 23.40
CA ALA A 78 22.18 8.70 24.32
C ALA A 78 20.72 8.67 23.84
N TYR A 79 20.42 8.04 22.69
CA TYR A 79 19.06 7.93 22.15
C TYR A 79 18.26 6.85 22.89
N ASP A 80 17.73 7.22 24.06
CA ASP A 80 16.85 6.37 24.88
C ASP A 80 15.37 6.68 24.60
N LEU A 81 14.72 5.78 23.85
CA LEU A 81 13.30 5.88 23.49
C LEU A 81 12.37 5.85 24.70
N GLU A 82 12.70 5.10 25.76
CA GLU A 82 11.85 4.98 26.95
C GLU A 82 11.88 6.29 27.73
N VAL A 83 13.06 6.89 27.90
CA VAL A 83 13.19 8.21 28.52
C VAL A 83 12.46 9.28 27.71
N MET A 84 12.64 9.30 26.39
CA MET A 84 11.97 10.28 25.53
C MET A 84 10.44 10.16 25.59
N ARG A 85 9.89 8.94 25.53
CA ARG A 85 8.44 8.70 25.62
C ARG A 85 7.87 9.07 26.98
N ASN A 86 8.60 8.81 28.06
CA ASN A 86 8.16 9.17 29.41
C ASN A 86 8.20 10.69 29.65
N LEU A 87 9.12 11.40 28.99
CA LEU A 87 9.22 12.85 29.02
C LEU A 87 8.23 13.54 28.06
N GLU A 88 7.70 12.80 27.08
CA GLU A 88 6.72 13.30 26.13
C GLU A 88 5.42 13.65 26.85
N LYS A 89 5.07 14.94 26.86
CA LYS A 89 3.79 15.39 27.42
C LYS A 89 2.67 15.00 26.47
N PRO A 90 1.69 14.18 26.89
CA PRO A 90 0.60 13.78 26.02
C PRO A 90 -0.17 15.03 25.56
N THR A 91 -0.24 15.23 24.25
CA THR A 91 -1.13 16.21 23.65
C THR A 91 -2.56 15.68 23.73
N HIS A 92 -3.42 16.38 24.46
CA HIS A 92 -4.82 15.98 24.60
C HIS A 92 -5.57 16.29 23.28
N TYR A 93 -5.65 15.31 22.38
CA TYR A 93 -6.49 15.39 21.18
C TYR A 93 -7.96 15.19 21.55
N ALA A 94 -8.57 16.20 22.19
CA ALA A 94 -10.01 16.20 22.41
C ALA A 94 -10.73 16.24 21.06
N ARG A 95 -11.62 15.29 20.81
CA ARG A 95 -12.62 15.44 19.73
C ARG A 95 -13.55 16.58 20.13
N LYS A 96 -13.59 17.67 19.34
CA LYS A 96 -14.54 18.77 19.54
C LYS A 96 -15.96 18.19 19.56
N SER A 97 -16.68 18.35 20.68
CA SER A 97 -18.08 17.94 20.79
C SER A 97 -18.89 18.67 19.73
N ARG A 98 -19.53 17.94 18.81
CA ARG A 98 -20.45 18.53 17.83
C ARG A 98 -21.75 18.85 18.56
N PRO A 99 -22.27 20.09 18.47
CA PRO A 99 -23.60 20.38 18.99
C PRO A 99 -24.64 19.53 18.26
N ARG A 100 -25.62 19.02 19.02
CA ARG A 100 -26.77 18.27 18.50
C ARG A 100 -27.75 19.20 17.80
#